data_AF-B8IR73-F1
#
_entry.id   AF-B8IR73-F1
#
_cell.length_a   1.000
_cell.length_b   1.000
_cell.length_c   1.000
_cell.angle_alpha   90.00
_cell.angle_beta   90.00
_cell.angle_gamma   90.00
#
_symmetry.space_group_name_H-M   'P 1'
#
loop_
_entity.id
_entity.type
_entity.pdbx_description
1 polymer ?
#
loop_
_entity_poly.entity_id
_entity_poly.type
_entity_poly.pdbx_seq_one_letter_code
_entity_poly.pdbx_strand_id
1 'polypeptide(L)'
;MRRERDAIAGFSLVEVLATLAVGAAILAALASFVSLLTRQADRVAVGAQMREVVGQNLGMLAQAVARAERLRWAGTPPRFVFAGTSETLLFALDRRDAAGIRTQVIEIRSVAGAEGGAFEWREGSFDPGLTDVAQVSFGAARSLPIGDATLRFAYVTPGTPRTPEILTDDWPASDALPDAVRLALIDRRSGEIRSTLRVPLLVGAEPGCLSPRKALCSRFDERKAPASDEEASSIAAIVGSLPYQVRR
;
A
#
# COMPACT_ATOMS: atom_id res chain seq x y z
N MET A 1 -18.88 6.96 -94.26
CA MET A 1 -18.97 6.00 -93.13
C MET A 1 -17.78 5.06 -93.18
N ARG A 2 -17.23 4.70 -92.01
CA ARG A 2 -16.10 3.76 -91.76
C ARG A 2 -14.68 4.31 -91.91
N ARG A 3 -14.19 4.89 -90.82
CA ARG A 3 -12.80 4.72 -90.34
C ARG A 3 -12.70 5.06 -88.84
N GLU A 4 -13.42 4.29 -88.05
CA GLU A 4 -13.20 4.15 -86.60
C GLU A 4 -13.13 2.66 -86.35
N ARG A 5 -11.93 2.08 -86.46
CA ARG A 5 -11.63 0.75 -85.92
C ARG A 5 -10.22 0.74 -85.38
N ASP A 6 -10.19 0.60 -84.05
CA ASP A 6 -9.30 -0.25 -83.30
C ASP A 6 -7.86 0.23 -83.12
N ALA A 7 -7.72 1.38 -82.44
CA ALA A 7 -6.63 1.56 -81.50
C ALA A 7 -6.96 0.83 -80.19
N ILE A 8 -7.11 -0.49 -80.24
CA ILE A 8 -7.16 -1.32 -79.03
C ILE A 8 -5.71 -1.40 -78.55
N ALA A 9 -5.31 -0.40 -77.76
CA ALA A 9 -4.03 -0.37 -77.08
C ALA A 9 -3.93 -1.62 -76.18
N GLY A 10 -3.12 -2.58 -76.60
CA GLY A 10 -2.79 -3.73 -75.77
C GLY A 10 -2.07 -3.22 -74.53
N PHE A 11 -2.69 -3.37 -73.36
CA PHE A 11 -2.04 -3.17 -72.08
C PHE A 11 -0.74 -3.98 -72.08
N SER A 12 0.40 -3.29 -71.97
CA SER A 12 1.69 -3.97 -71.99
C SER A 12 1.82 -4.80 -70.70
N LEU A 13 2.37 -6.02 -70.80
CA LEU A 13 2.62 -6.91 -69.65
C LEU A 13 3.39 -6.21 -68.50
N VAL A 14 4.17 -5.19 -68.81
CA VAL A 14 4.90 -4.34 -67.86
C VAL A 14 3.95 -3.57 -66.94
N GLU A 15 2.81 -3.10 -67.44
CA GLU A 15 1.82 -2.34 -66.68
C GLU A 15 1.07 -3.22 -65.67
N VAL A 16 0.74 -4.45 -66.06
CA VAL A 16 0.15 -5.45 -65.15
C VAL A 16 1.15 -5.82 -64.05
N LEU A 17 2.43 -5.99 -64.40
CA LEU A 17 3.46 -6.29 -63.40
C LEU A 17 3.67 -5.13 -62.43
N ALA A 18 3.66 -3.88 -62.92
CA ALA A 18 3.78 -2.69 -62.09
C ALA A 18 2.60 -2.54 -61.13
N THR A 19 1.37 -2.76 -61.58
CA THR A 19 0.18 -2.70 -60.71
C THR A 19 0.18 -3.79 -59.64
N LEU A 20 0.60 -5.01 -59.98
CA LEU A 20 0.78 -6.10 -59.01
C LEU A 20 1.87 -5.79 -57.98
N ALA A 21 3.01 -5.25 -58.41
CA ALA A 21 4.10 -4.88 -57.51
C ALA A 21 3.67 -3.77 -56.54
N VAL A 22 2.96 -2.75 -57.03
CA VAL A 22 2.40 -1.67 -56.19
C VAL A 22 1.37 -2.23 -55.21
N GLY A 23 0.46 -3.09 -55.67
CA GLY A 23 -0.53 -3.73 -54.81
C GLY A 23 0.11 -4.58 -53.70
N ALA A 24 1.11 -5.39 -54.05
CA ALA A 24 1.87 -6.19 -53.08
C ALA A 24 2.60 -5.31 -52.06
N ALA A 25 3.23 -4.21 -52.51
CA ALA A 25 3.89 -3.26 -51.62
C ALA A 25 2.91 -2.59 -50.63
N ILE A 26 1.73 -2.20 -51.09
CA ILE A 26 0.67 -1.63 -50.24
C ILE A 26 0.20 -2.64 -49.20
N LEU A 27 -0.07 -3.88 -49.60
CA LEU A 27 -0.50 -4.94 -48.68
C LEU A 27 0.58 -5.25 -47.63
N ALA A 28 1.86 -5.30 -48.02
CA ALA A 28 2.98 -5.49 -47.11
C ALA A 28 3.12 -4.34 -46.11
N ALA A 29 2.94 -3.09 -46.56
CA ALA A 29 2.95 -1.92 -45.70
C ALA A 29 1.78 -1.95 -44.69
N LEU A 30 0.57 -2.28 -45.13
CA LEU A 30 -0.60 -2.44 -44.26
C LEU A 30 -0.41 -3.56 -43.23
N ALA A 31 0.09 -4.71 -43.64
CA ALA A 31 0.37 -5.82 -42.73
C ALA A 31 1.40 -5.43 -41.66
N SER A 32 2.44 -4.68 -42.05
CA SER A 32 3.46 -4.16 -41.13
C SER A 32 2.86 -3.17 -40.13
N PHE A 33 2.00 -2.26 -40.61
CA PHE A 33 1.32 -1.29 -39.77
C PHE A 33 0.40 -1.96 -38.74
N VAL A 34 -0.39 -2.95 -39.14
CA VAL A 34 -1.24 -3.74 -38.24
C VAL A 34 -0.39 -4.48 -37.20
N SER A 35 0.76 -5.04 -37.59
CA SER A 35 1.69 -5.69 -36.65
C SER A 35 2.26 -4.73 -35.61
N LEU A 36 2.52 -3.47 -35.99
CA LEU A 36 2.98 -2.46 -35.04
C LEU A 36 1.85 -2.04 -34.08
N LEU A 37 0.64 -1.83 -34.59
CA LEU A 37 -0.52 -1.47 -33.77
C LEU A 37 -0.87 -2.56 -32.75
N THR A 38 -0.86 -3.82 -33.16
CA THR A 38 -1.14 -4.96 -32.26
C THR A 38 -0.11 -5.03 -31.13
N ARG A 39 1.19 -4.90 -31.44
CA ARG A 39 2.25 -4.85 -30.41
C ARG A 39 2.10 -3.66 -29.46
N GLN A 40 1.65 -2.50 -29.95
CA GLN A 40 1.39 -1.34 -29.10
C GLN A 40 0.17 -1.58 -28.20
N ALA A 41 -0.90 -2.14 -28.74
CA ALA A 41 -2.09 -2.50 -27.98
C ALA A 41 -1.76 -3.51 -26.87
N ASP A 42 -0.95 -4.54 -27.16
CA ASP A 42 -0.51 -5.54 -26.18
C ASP A 42 0.28 -4.89 -25.04
N ARG A 43 1.20 -3.97 -25.33
CA ARG A 43 1.97 -3.25 -24.30
C ARG A 43 1.08 -2.38 -23.41
N VAL A 44 0.10 -1.70 -24.00
CA VAL A 44 -0.86 -0.89 -23.26
C VAL A 44 -1.75 -1.77 -22.39
N ALA A 45 -2.21 -2.91 -22.91
CA ALA A 45 -3.04 -3.86 -22.16
C ALA A 45 -2.29 -4.44 -20.95
N VAL A 46 -1.04 -4.89 -21.14
CA VAL A 46 -0.20 -5.37 -20.03
C VAL A 46 0.03 -4.29 -18.98
N GLY A 47 0.30 -3.05 -19.42
CA GLY A 47 0.47 -1.92 -18.51
C GLY A 47 -0.81 -1.58 -17.71
N ALA A 48 -1.98 -1.67 -18.35
CA ALA A 48 -3.27 -1.45 -17.69
C ALA A 48 -3.57 -2.54 -16.66
N GLN A 49 -3.38 -3.81 -17.02
CA GLN A 49 -3.56 -4.95 -16.12
C GLN A 49 -2.65 -4.84 -14.89
N MET A 50 -1.38 -4.47 -15.08
CA MET A 50 -0.46 -4.28 -13.96
C MET A 50 -0.95 -3.18 -13.01
N ARG A 51 -1.37 -2.03 -13.53
CA ARG A 51 -1.89 -0.93 -12.69
C ARG A 51 -3.15 -1.33 -11.91
N GLU A 52 -4.02 -2.13 -12.52
CA GLU A 52 -5.20 -2.67 -11.85
C GLU A 52 -4.81 -3.59 -10.68
N VAL A 53 -3.90 -4.54 -10.91
CA VAL A 53 -3.40 -5.44 -9.86
C VAL A 53 -2.73 -4.65 -8.73
N VAL A 54 -1.89 -3.66 -9.04
CA VAL A 54 -1.27 -2.79 -8.04
C VAL A 54 -2.33 -2.01 -7.25
N GLY A 55 -3.32 -1.44 -7.92
CA GLY A 55 -4.42 -0.72 -7.29
C GLY A 55 -5.23 -1.60 -6.34
N GLN A 56 -5.58 -2.82 -6.77
CA GLN A 56 -6.29 -3.80 -5.93
C GLN A 56 -5.47 -4.20 -4.70
N ASN A 57 -4.17 -4.48 -4.87
CA ASN A 57 -3.27 -4.84 -3.77
C ASN A 57 -3.13 -3.72 -2.74
N LEU A 58 -2.96 -2.47 -3.19
CA LEU A 58 -2.86 -1.31 -2.30
C LEU A 58 -4.19 -0.97 -1.64
N GLY A 59 -5.31 -1.14 -2.33
CA GLY A 59 -6.65 -0.98 -1.76
C GLY A 59 -6.91 -1.99 -0.64
N MET A 60 -6.54 -3.25 -0.86
CA MET A 60 -6.63 -4.32 0.13
C MET A 60 -5.75 -4.03 1.37
N LEU A 61 -4.52 -3.57 1.16
CA LEU A 61 -3.63 -3.15 2.24
C LEU A 61 -4.20 -1.96 3.02
N ALA A 62 -4.63 -0.90 2.33
CA ALA A 62 -5.20 0.28 2.96
C ALA A 62 -6.46 -0.06 3.78
N GLN A 63 -7.33 -0.91 3.25
CA GLN A 63 -8.53 -1.35 3.97
C GLN A 63 -8.18 -2.16 5.22
N ALA A 64 -7.15 -3.01 5.17
CA ALA A 64 -6.71 -3.77 6.32
C ALA A 64 -6.09 -2.88 7.41
N VAL A 65 -5.24 -1.93 7.02
CA VAL A 65 -4.64 -0.95 7.95
C VAL A 65 -5.72 -0.08 8.58
N ALA A 66 -6.71 0.37 7.80
CA ALA A 66 -7.82 1.16 8.33
C ALA A 66 -8.65 0.39 9.37
N ARG A 67 -8.70 -0.94 9.28
CA ARG A 67 -9.41 -1.84 10.19
C ARG A 67 -8.50 -2.46 11.25
N ALA A 68 -7.32 -1.89 11.49
CA ALA A 68 -6.43 -2.39 12.53
C ALA A 68 -7.10 -2.35 13.90
N GLU A 69 -7.00 -3.45 14.64
CA GLU A 69 -7.63 -3.63 15.94
C GLU A 69 -6.75 -3.17 17.10
N ARG A 70 -7.39 -2.69 18.17
CA ARG A 70 -6.71 -2.22 19.38
C ARG A 70 -6.43 -3.36 20.36
N LEU A 71 -5.52 -4.24 19.99
CA LEU A 71 -5.10 -5.34 20.86
C LEU A 71 -3.77 -5.06 21.53
N ARG A 72 -3.55 -5.69 22.69
CA ARG A 72 -2.33 -5.55 23.46
C ARG A 72 -1.69 -6.92 23.67
N TRP A 73 -0.37 -6.94 23.66
CA TRP A 73 0.40 -8.06 24.16
C TRP A 73 0.21 -8.20 25.67
N ALA A 74 0.25 -9.44 26.19
CA ALA A 74 0.14 -9.74 27.62
C ALA A 74 1.39 -9.35 28.45
N GLY A 75 2.44 -8.84 27.80
CA GLY A 75 3.69 -8.43 28.45
C GLY A 75 3.53 -7.24 29.41
N THR A 76 4.55 -7.02 30.23
CA THR A 76 4.66 -5.85 31.13
C THR A 76 5.85 -4.99 30.71
N PRO A 77 5.67 -3.69 30.35
CA PRO A 77 4.38 -2.99 30.24
C PRO A 77 3.54 -3.49 29.05
N PRO A 78 2.20 -3.34 29.10
CA PRO A 78 1.33 -3.77 28.01
C PRO A 78 1.51 -2.85 26.80
N ARG A 79 1.93 -3.43 25.67
CA ARG A 79 2.17 -2.73 24.39
C ARG A 79 1.09 -3.11 23.39
N PHE A 80 0.74 -2.21 22.47
CA PHE A 80 -0.20 -2.56 21.41
C PHE A 80 0.41 -3.60 20.44
N VAL A 81 -0.46 -4.42 19.84
CA VAL A 81 -0.15 -5.28 18.70
C VAL A 81 -0.10 -4.39 17.45
N PHE A 82 0.83 -3.44 17.47
CA PHE A 82 1.09 -2.53 16.38
C PHE A 82 2.55 -2.10 16.45
N ALA A 83 3.27 -2.25 15.35
CA ALA A 83 4.64 -1.79 15.21
C ALA A 83 4.97 -1.58 13.74
N GLY A 84 6.00 -0.80 13.46
CA GLY A 84 6.57 -0.82 12.12
C GLY A 84 7.76 0.10 11.93
N THR A 85 8.32 -0.03 10.75
CA THR A 85 9.48 0.72 10.25
C THR A 85 9.13 1.21 8.86
N SER A 86 10.06 1.88 8.19
CA SER A 86 9.78 2.35 6.83
C SER A 86 9.55 1.23 5.81
N GLU A 87 9.86 -0.02 6.15
CA GLU A 87 9.71 -1.20 5.26
C GLU A 87 8.80 -2.29 5.84
N THR A 88 8.44 -2.22 7.12
CA THR A 88 7.63 -3.25 7.78
C THR A 88 6.45 -2.65 8.52
N LEU A 89 5.32 -3.34 8.50
CA LEU A 89 4.13 -2.96 9.24
C LEU A 89 3.52 -4.20 9.89
N LEU A 90 3.28 -4.12 11.20
CA LEU A 90 2.64 -5.16 11.99
C LEU A 90 1.42 -4.59 12.69
N PHE A 91 0.29 -5.30 12.61
CA PHE A 91 -0.93 -4.91 13.30
C PHE A 91 -1.85 -6.11 13.53
N ALA A 92 -2.78 -5.99 14.48
CA ALA A 92 -3.88 -6.95 14.64
C ALA A 92 -5.06 -6.62 13.72
N LEU A 93 -5.75 -7.63 13.22
CA LEU A 93 -6.94 -7.50 12.38
C LEU A 93 -7.96 -8.58 12.74
N ASP A 94 -9.20 -8.18 12.98
CA ASP A 94 -10.32 -9.11 13.10
C ASP A 94 -10.84 -9.51 11.72
N ARG A 95 -10.97 -10.83 11.51
CA ARG A 95 -11.59 -11.41 10.32
C ARG A 95 -12.84 -12.16 10.69
N ARG A 96 -13.90 -11.88 9.96
CA ARG A 96 -15.13 -12.68 10.03
C ARG A 96 -15.08 -13.77 8.98
N ASP A 97 -15.27 -15.01 9.40
CA ASP A 97 -15.46 -16.16 8.53
C ASP A 97 -16.70 -16.97 8.94
N ALA A 98 -16.88 -18.15 8.33
CA ALA A 98 -18.01 -19.02 8.61
C ALA A 98 -18.05 -19.56 10.06
N ALA A 99 -16.90 -19.59 10.75
CA ALA A 99 -16.79 -20.08 12.13
C ALA A 99 -16.89 -18.97 13.18
N GLY A 100 -16.85 -17.69 12.77
CA GLY A 100 -17.02 -16.54 13.66
C GLY A 100 -16.02 -15.43 13.38
N ILE A 101 -15.72 -14.65 14.42
CA ILE A 101 -14.67 -13.63 14.36
C ILE A 101 -13.37 -14.26 14.88
N ARG A 102 -12.30 -14.16 14.09
CA ARG A 102 -10.95 -14.57 14.48
C ARG A 102 -10.02 -13.38 14.36
N THR A 103 -9.25 -13.15 15.41
CA THR A 103 -8.18 -12.16 15.41
C THR A 103 -6.91 -12.76 14.80
N GLN A 104 -6.30 -12.02 13.89
CA GLN A 104 -5.01 -12.34 13.29
C GLN A 104 -4.00 -11.23 13.54
N VAL A 105 -2.72 -11.61 13.63
CA VAL A 105 -1.60 -10.67 13.52
C VAL A 105 -1.13 -10.68 12.07
N ILE A 106 -1.07 -9.50 11.47
CA ILE A 106 -0.64 -9.30 10.09
C ILE A 106 0.77 -8.71 10.13
N GLU A 107 1.70 -9.30 9.38
CA GLU A 107 3.01 -8.70 9.09
C GLU A 107 3.09 -8.41 7.59
N ILE A 108 3.36 -7.15 7.26
CA ILE A 108 3.63 -6.68 5.91
C ILE A 108 5.09 -6.27 5.83
N ARG A 109 5.79 -6.71 4.78
CA ARG A 109 7.17 -6.32 4.51
C ARG A 109 7.32 -5.89 3.06
N SER A 110 7.84 -4.70 2.81
CA SER A 110 8.23 -4.33 1.46
C SER A 110 9.46 -5.14 1.05
N VAL A 111 9.42 -5.71 -0.15
CA VAL A 111 10.51 -6.50 -0.71
C VAL A 111 10.83 -6.03 -2.11
N ALA A 112 12.12 -5.95 -2.42
CA ALA A 112 12.59 -5.77 -3.78
C ALA A 112 12.60 -7.13 -4.49
N GLY A 113 11.71 -7.33 -5.46
CA GLY A 113 11.69 -8.50 -6.32
C GLY A 113 12.59 -8.35 -7.55
N ALA A 114 12.75 -9.45 -8.29
CA ALA A 114 13.49 -9.49 -9.56
C ALA A 114 12.72 -8.77 -10.68
N GLU A 115 11.39 -8.86 -10.69
CA GLU A 115 10.51 -8.28 -11.73
C GLU A 115 9.94 -6.91 -11.35
N GLY A 116 10.32 -6.37 -10.19
CA GLY A 116 9.71 -5.17 -9.62
C GLY A 116 9.72 -5.19 -8.10
N GLY A 117 9.11 -4.21 -7.46
CA GLY A 117 8.81 -4.30 -6.03
C GLY A 117 7.54 -5.10 -5.77
N ALA A 118 7.50 -5.67 -4.57
CA ALA A 118 6.34 -6.33 -4.01
C ALA A 118 6.25 -6.01 -2.52
N PHE A 119 5.17 -6.42 -1.89
CA PHE A 119 5.16 -6.60 -0.45
C PHE A 119 4.75 -8.03 -0.09
N GLU A 120 5.40 -8.57 0.92
CA GLU A 120 5.05 -9.84 1.52
C GLU A 120 3.97 -9.61 2.56
N TRP A 121 2.93 -10.44 2.49
CA TRP A 121 1.84 -10.49 3.43
C TRP A 121 1.88 -11.80 4.19
N ARG A 122 2.03 -11.74 5.52
CA ARG A 122 2.01 -12.88 6.42
C ARG A 122 0.89 -12.74 7.44
N GLU A 123 0.26 -13.86 7.77
CA GLU A 123 -0.82 -13.93 8.75
C GLU A 123 -0.42 -14.93 9.83
N GLY A 124 -0.61 -14.55 11.09
CA GLY A 124 -0.45 -15.43 12.26
C GLY A 124 -1.68 -15.36 13.14
N SER A 125 -1.98 -16.43 13.86
CA SER A 125 -3.07 -16.42 14.84
C SER A 125 -2.68 -15.58 16.06
N PHE A 126 -3.60 -14.75 16.54
CA PHE A 126 -3.42 -14.05 17.81
C PHE A 126 -3.98 -14.90 18.96
N ASP A 127 -3.17 -15.10 20.00
CA ASP A 127 -3.60 -15.67 21.28
C ASP A 127 -3.43 -14.58 22.37
N PRO A 128 -4.44 -14.34 23.23
CA PRO A 128 -4.35 -13.35 24.30
C PRO A 128 -3.17 -13.54 25.27
N GLY A 129 -2.58 -14.74 25.35
CA GLY A 129 -1.40 -15.03 26.16
C GLY A 129 -0.07 -14.60 25.53
N LEU A 130 -0.05 -14.15 24.27
CA LEU A 130 1.17 -13.74 23.59
C LEU A 130 1.73 -12.44 24.19
N THR A 131 3.03 -12.43 24.44
CA THR A 131 3.76 -11.32 25.07
C THR A 131 4.57 -10.49 24.08
N ASP A 132 4.85 -11.04 22.89
CA ASP A 132 5.62 -10.39 21.84
C ASP A 132 5.37 -11.02 20.46
N VAL A 133 5.73 -10.29 19.39
CA VAL A 133 5.64 -10.77 17.99
C VAL A 133 6.42 -12.06 17.77
N ALA A 134 7.56 -12.27 18.45
CA ALA A 134 8.38 -13.46 18.27
C ALA A 134 7.65 -14.77 18.60
N GLN A 135 6.56 -14.71 19.37
CA GLN A 135 5.72 -15.87 19.73
C GLN A 135 4.60 -16.14 18.72
N VAL A 136 4.37 -15.23 17.77
CA VAL A 136 3.37 -15.40 16.72
C VAL A 136 3.87 -16.42 15.70
N SER A 137 3.11 -17.49 15.52
CA SER A 137 3.36 -18.48 14.47
C SER A 137 2.78 -17.99 13.14
N PHE A 138 3.58 -17.25 12.38
CA PHE A 138 3.20 -16.79 11.05
C PHE A 138 3.20 -17.92 10.02
N GLY A 139 2.16 -17.94 9.19
CA GLY A 139 2.09 -18.79 8.01
C GLY A 139 3.04 -18.36 6.88
N ALA A 140 2.87 -19.01 5.73
CA ALA A 140 3.64 -18.70 4.52
C ALA A 140 3.37 -17.26 4.04
N ALA A 141 4.44 -16.60 3.58
CA ALA A 141 4.34 -15.27 2.99
C ALA A 141 3.67 -15.34 1.61
N ARG A 142 2.71 -14.45 1.37
CA ARG A 142 2.15 -14.18 0.04
C ARG A 142 2.82 -12.94 -0.52
N SER A 143 3.47 -13.05 -1.67
CA SER A 143 4.04 -11.90 -2.36
C SER A 143 3.00 -11.23 -3.25
N LEU A 144 2.82 -9.92 -3.08
CA LEU A 144 1.85 -9.11 -3.80
C LEU A 144 2.59 -8.04 -4.61
N PRO A 145 2.56 -8.09 -5.96
CA PRO A 145 3.33 -7.18 -6.80
C PRO A 145 2.79 -5.75 -6.73
N ILE A 146 3.71 -4.78 -6.78
CA ILE A 146 3.43 -3.33 -6.83
C ILE A 146 4.14 -2.65 -8.02
N GLY A 147 4.51 -3.41 -9.04
CA GLY A 147 5.17 -2.92 -10.25
C GLY A 147 6.63 -2.54 -10.02
N ASP A 148 7.11 -1.46 -10.62
CA ASP A 148 8.49 -0.96 -10.54
C ASP A 148 8.78 -0.06 -9.32
N ALA A 149 7.82 0.04 -8.40
CA ALA A 149 7.93 0.85 -7.18
C ALA A 149 8.25 -0.01 -5.95
N THR A 150 8.79 0.61 -4.90
CA THR A 150 8.97 0.04 -3.56
C THR A 150 7.94 0.68 -2.62
N LEU A 151 7.37 -0.10 -1.69
CA LEU A 151 6.42 0.41 -0.72
C LEU A 151 7.17 0.92 0.51
N ARG A 152 6.89 2.14 0.95
CA ARG A 152 7.38 2.68 2.22
C ARG A 152 6.25 3.08 3.14
N PHE A 153 6.43 2.80 4.42
CA PHE A 153 5.53 3.21 5.48
C PHE A 153 6.08 4.45 6.19
N ALA A 154 5.18 5.30 6.64
CA ALA A 154 5.47 6.32 7.64
C ALA A 154 4.24 6.48 8.55
N TYR A 155 4.44 6.98 9.74
CA TYR A 155 3.47 6.94 10.82
C TYR A 155 3.16 8.33 11.31
N VAL A 156 1.87 8.60 11.47
CA VAL A 156 1.38 9.90 11.89
C VAL A 156 1.18 9.88 13.40
N THR A 157 1.93 10.75 14.09
CA THR A 157 1.68 11.08 15.49
C THR A 157 0.59 12.15 15.58
N PRO A 158 -0.43 11.99 16.44
CA PRO A 158 -1.42 13.04 16.66
C PRO A 158 -0.77 14.39 16.98
N GLY A 159 -1.19 15.41 16.26
CA GLY A 159 -0.89 16.80 16.63
C GLY A 159 -1.69 17.22 17.87
N THR A 160 -1.22 18.25 18.56
CA THR A 160 -2.02 18.98 19.56
C THR A 160 -2.31 20.39 19.01
N PRO A 161 -3.23 21.17 19.61
CA PRO A 161 -3.40 22.56 19.21
C PRO A 161 -2.11 23.41 19.26
N ARG A 162 -1.07 22.94 19.97
CA ARG A 162 0.23 23.61 20.10
C ARG A 162 1.36 22.94 19.32
N THR A 163 1.18 21.69 18.88
CA THR A 163 2.21 20.91 18.19
C THR A 163 1.67 20.36 16.89
N PRO A 164 2.32 20.62 15.74
CA PRO A 164 1.87 20.08 14.48
C PRO A 164 1.91 18.54 14.52
N GLU A 165 1.13 17.94 13.62
CA GLU A 165 1.25 16.53 13.30
C GLU A 165 2.69 16.18 12.92
N ILE A 166 3.22 15.09 13.47
CA ILE A 166 4.59 14.64 13.18
C ILE A 166 4.50 13.34 12.39
N LEU A 167 5.25 13.27 11.31
CA LEU A 167 5.41 12.06 10.53
C LEU A 167 6.77 11.41 10.85
N THR A 168 6.77 10.14 11.23
CA THR A 168 7.98 9.36 11.54
C THR A 168 8.08 8.14 10.65
N ASP A 169 9.31 7.69 10.36
CA ASP A 169 9.56 6.48 9.56
C ASP A 169 9.49 5.20 10.41
N ASP A 170 9.59 5.33 11.73
CA ASP A 170 9.53 4.23 12.68
C ASP A 170 8.41 4.45 13.69
N TRP A 171 7.73 3.35 14.03
CA TRP A 171 6.77 3.26 15.10
C TRP A 171 7.09 2.05 15.96
N PRO A 172 7.92 2.20 17.02
CA PRO A 172 8.20 1.09 17.90
C PRO A 172 6.89 0.60 18.53
N ALA A 173 6.85 -0.68 18.90
CA ALA A 173 5.74 -1.25 19.67
C ALA A 173 5.60 -0.46 20.98
N SER A 174 4.71 0.52 21.00
CA SER A 174 4.54 1.48 22.07
C SER A 174 3.19 1.29 22.76
N ASP A 175 2.95 2.12 23.76
CA ASP A 175 1.69 2.23 24.48
C ASP A 175 0.65 3.12 23.74
N ALA A 176 0.97 3.57 22.52
CA ALA A 176 0.12 4.39 21.66
C ALA A 176 0.03 3.83 20.22
N LEU A 177 -1.12 4.05 19.58
CA LEU A 177 -1.30 3.80 18.15
C LEU A 177 -1.08 5.10 17.36
N PRO A 178 -0.61 5.03 16.10
CA PRO A 178 -0.59 6.20 15.25
C PRO A 178 -2.01 6.59 14.83
N ASP A 179 -2.23 7.86 14.50
CA ASP A 179 -3.52 8.33 13.97
C ASP A 179 -3.75 7.81 12.55
N ALA A 180 -2.66 7.68 11.78
CA ALA A 180 -2.68 7.21 10.41
C ALA A 180 -1.35 6.56 10.02
N VAL A 181 -1.39 5.69 9.02
CA VAL A 181 -0.20 5.21 8.30
C VAL A 181 -0.20 5.84 6.91
N ARG A 182 0.93 6.41 6.51
CA ARG A 182 1.18 6.83 5.13
C ARG A 182 1.83 5.69 4.36
N LEU A 183 1.20 5.29 3.27
CA LEU A 183 1.71 4.33 2.30
C LEU A 183 2.27 5.12 1.12
N ALA A 184 3.57 5.02 0.86
CA ALA A 184 4.21 5.70 -0.26
C ALA A 184 4.77 4.69 -1.27
N LEU A 185 4.50 4.88 -2.56
CA LEU A 185 5.19 4.17 -3.62
C LEU A 185 6.39 4.99 -4.07
N ILE A 186 7.58 4.42 -3.92
CA ILE A 186 8.85 5.04 -4.29
C ILE A 186 9.34 4.41 -5.58
N ASP A 187 9.62 5.21 -6.60
CA ASP A 187 10.29 4.74 -7.80
C ASP A 187 11.65 4.15 -7.42
N ARG A 188 11.89 2.88 -7.75
CA ARG A 188 13.12 2.19 -7.35
C ARG A 188 14.38 2.77 -8.03
N ARG A 189 14.22 3.38 -9.21
CA ARG A 189 15.35 3.92 -10.00
C ARG A 189 15.69 5.34 -9.58
N SER A 190 14.70 6.21 -9.39
CA SER A 190 14.93 7.62 -9.05
C SER A 190 14.88 7.90 -7.54
N GLY A 191 14.24 7.04 -6.75
CA GLY A 191 13.95 7.31 -5.33
C GLY A 191 12.81 8.31 -5.12
N GLU A 192 12.14 8.75 -6.19
CA GLU A 192 11.05 9.72 -6.10
C GLU A 192 9.74 9.09 -5.64
N ILE A 193 8.94 9.85 -4.89
CA ILE A 193 7.60 9.44 -4.48
C ILE A 193 6.68 9.54 -5.69
N ARG A 194 6.20 8.40 -6.21
CA ARG A 194 5.25 8.34 -7.33
C ARG A 194 3.81 8.56 -6.88
N SER A 195 3.47 8.02 -5.71
CA SER A 195 2.17 8.21 -5.10
C SER A 195 2.26 8.04 -3.59
N THR A 196 1.30 8.65 -2.89
CA THR A 196 1.16 8.55 -1.44
C THR A 196 -0.31 8.41 -1.09
N LEU A 197 -0.62 7.56 -0.12
CA LEU A 197 -1.95 7.37 0.44
C LEU A 197 -1.85 7.44 1.97
N ARG A 198 -2.64 8.32 2.58
CA ARG A 198 -2.77 8.38 4.03
C ARG A 198 -3.98 7.55 4.46
N VAL A 199 -3.75 6.58 5.32
CA VAL A 199 -4.77 5.64 5.81
C VAL A 199 -4.99 5.90 7.31
N PRO A 200 -6.13 6.50 7.71
CA PRO A 200 -6.44 6.68 9.11
C PRO A 200 -6.67 5.31 9.78
N LEU A 201 -6.21 5.13 11.01
CA LEU A 201 -6.58 3.97 11.80
C LEU A 201 -7.97 4.22 12.38
N LEU A 202 -8.97 3.49 11.89
CA LEU A 202 -10.33 3.52 12.44
C LEU A 202 -10.37 2.57 13.64
N VAL A 203 -9.57 2.88 14.65
CA VAL A 203 -9.55 2.11 15.88
C VAL A 203 -10.96 2.21 16.49
N GLY A 204 -11.66 1.09 16.62
CA GLY A 204 -13.06 0.99 17.05
C GLY A 204 -13.32 1.41 18.51
N ALA A 205 -12.79 2.55 18.93
CA ALA A 205 -13.15 3.20 20.18
C ALA A 205 -14.49 3.91 20.02
N GLU A 206 -15.40 3.69 20.95
CA GLU A 206 -16.60 4.53 21.07
C GLU A 206 -16.16 6.01 21.12
N PRO A 207 -16.85 6.91 20.40
CA PRO A 207 -16.57 8.35 20.44
C PRO A 207 -16.58 8.85 21.89
N GLY A 208 -15.40 9.01 22.50
CA GLY A 208 -15.26 9.30 23.93
C GLY A 208 -14.08 8.61 24.65
N CYS A 209 -13.53 7.53 24.07
CA CYS A 209 -12.43 6.72 24.68
C CYS A 209 -11.04 7.06 24.17
N LEU A 210 -10.91 8.10 23.34
CA LEU A 210 -9.67 8.49 22.68
C LEU A 210 -8.71 9.27 23.60
N SER A 211 -9.09 9.53 24.85
CA SER A 211 -8.17 10.14 25.82
C SER A 211 -7.32 9.07 26.50
N PRO A 212 -5.98 9.14 26.46
CA PRO A 212 -5.09 8.20 27.17
C PRO A 212 -5.29 8.20 28.69
N ARG A 213 -6.02 9.19 29.24
CA ARG A 213 -6.35 9.29 30.66
C ARG A 213 -7.71 8.68 31.05
N LYS A 214 -8.52 8.20 30.10
CA LYS A 214 -9.81 7.57 30.41
C LYS A 214 -9.68 6.05 30.34
N ALA A 215 -9.56 5.43 31.51
CA ALA A 215 -9.70 3.99 31.66
C ALA A 215 -11.16 3.60 31.33
N LEU A 216 -11.34 2.82 30.26
CA LEU A 216 -12.53 2.00 29.98
C LEU A 216 -13.88 2.76 29.82
N CYS A 217 -14.36 2.92 28.58
CA CYS A 217 -15.70 3.46 28.34
C CYS A 217 -16.87 2.52 28.66
N SER A 218 -16.63 1.23 28.93
CA SER A 218 -17.70 0.30 29.30
C SER A 218 -17.74 -0.06 30.79
N ARG A 219 -16.89 0.56 31.62
CA ARG A 219 -17.01 0.53 33.09
C ARG A 219 -16.64 1.89 33.66
N PHE A 220 -17.64 2.77 33.74
CA PHE A 220 -17.63 3.79 34.80
C PHE A 220 -17.65 3.03 36.13
N ASP A 221 -16.49 2.91 36.78
CA ASP A 221 -16.47 2.65 38.22
C ASP A 221 -16.69 4.01 38.89
N GLU A 222 -17.96 4.33 39.17
CA GLU A 222 -18.38 5.56 39.86
C GLU A 222 -17.64 5.79 41.20
N ARG A 223 -16.94 4.77 41.72
CA ARG A 223 -16.27 4.79 43.00
C ARG A 223 -14.82 5.26 42.98
N LYS A 224 -14.21 5.54 41.82
CA LYS A 224 -12.75 5.80 41.76
C LYS A 224 -12.35 7.01 40.90
N ALA A 225 -13.03 8.14 41.07
CA ALA A 225 -12.45 9.43 40.71
C ALA A 225 -11.36 9.80 41.74
N PRO A 226 -10.07 9.88 41.39
CA PRO A 226 -9.08 10.43 42.30
C PRO A 226 -9.28 11.95 42.38
N ALA A 227 -9.65 12.44 43.56
CA ALA A 227 -9.44 13.84 43.91
C ALA A 227 -7.95 14.01 44.23
N SER A 228 -7.16 14.65 43.37
CA SER A 228 -6.00 15.49 43.75
C SER A 228 -5.11 15.88 42.57
N ASP A 229 -4.64 17.12 42.64
CA ASP A 229 -3.99 17.95 41.63
C ASP A 229 -2.44 17.86 41.57
N GLU A 230 -1.79 16.71 41.84
CA GLU A 230 -0.32 16.72 42.07
C GLU A 230 0.62 16.16 40.97
N GLU A 231 0.14 15.60 39.87
CA GLU A 231 1.02 14.89 38.89
C GLU A 231 1.42 15.69 37.63
N ALA A 232 1.59 17.01 37.75
CA ALA A 232 2.10 17.85 36.65
C ALA A 232 3.63 17.81 36.47
N SER A 233 4.38 17.08 37.32
CA SER A 233 5.85 17.22 37.38
C SER A 233 6.66 16.24 36.49
N SER A 234 6.07 15.17 35.97
CA SER A 234 6.84 14.09 35.33
C SER A 234 7.03 14.21 33.81
N ILE A 235 6.33 15.12 33.13
CA ILE A 235 6.40 15.26 31.65
C ILE A 235 7.67 16.01 31.20
N ALA A 236 8.33 16.76 32.09
CA ALA A 236 9.58 17.46 31.76
C ALA A 236 10.77 16.50 31.48
N ALA A 237 10.68 15.22 31.88
CA ALA A 237 11.79 14.28 31.74
C ALA A 237 11.93 13.67 30.32
N ILE A 238 10.89 13.68 29.49
CA ILE A 238 10.92 13.01 28.16
C ILE A 238 11.41 13.94 27.05
N VAL A 239 11.37 15.27 27.24
CA VAL A 239 11.75 16.26 26.21
C VAL A 239 13.25 16.60 26.25
N GLY A 240 14.01 16.09 27.22
CA GLY A 240 15.38 16.54 27.51
C GLY A 240 16.54 15.86 26.79
N SER A 241 16.36 14.82 25.97
CA SER A 241 17.50 13.96 25.55
C SER A 241 17.63 13.59 24.07
N LEU A 242 16.98 14.29 23.13
CA LEU A 242 17.21 14.04 21.69
C LEU A 242 18.01 15.18 21.02
N PRO A 243 19.28 14.95 20.62
CA PRO A 243 20.01 15.88 19.78
C PRO A 243 19.52 15.75 18.32
N TYR A 244 18.61 16.63 17.90
CA TYR A 244 18.17 16.72 16.52
C TYR A 244 19.15 17.58 15.71
N GLN A 245 19.97 16.96 14.85
CA GLN A 245 20.70 17.69 13.81
C GLN A 245 19.85 17.80 12.55
N VAL A 246 19.45 19.03 12.22
CA VAL A 246 18.87 19.40 10.93
C VAL A 246 20.01 19.50 9.91
N ARG A 247 20.09 18.59 8.95
CA ARG A 247 20.85 18.83 7.72
C ARG A 247 19.94 19.58 6.74
N ARG A 248 20.35 20.81 6.38
CA ARG A 248 19.81 21.57 5.26
C ARG A 248 20.37 21.05 3.94
#